data_AF-K1Z0K0-F1
#
_entry.id   AF-K1Z0K0-F1
#
_cell.length_a   1.000
_cell.length_b   1.000
_cell.length_c   1.000
_cell.angle_alpha   90.00
_cell.angle_beta   90.00
_cell.angle_gamma   90.00
#
_symmetry.space_group_name_H-M   'P 1'
#
loop_
_entity.id
_entity.type
_entity.pdbx_description
1 polymer ?
#
loop_
_entity_poly.entity_id
_entity_poly.type
_entity_poly.pdbx_seq_one_letter_code
_entity_poly.pdbx_strand_id
1 'polypeptide(L)'
;HTFGFTLRDEAVPTSKEGKVELSKKFQVIGSRMDAIGMCNFVRYSVQNDMTPLLDLIKAHYGAEISEVEFDDIVKETLRIEHQFNTDAGISHHDYRFAETFYEEAQPETGEKMDITDEESLLARQW
;
A
#
# COMPACT_ATOMS: atom_id res chain seq x y z
N HIS A 1 -7.20 8.60 -10.54
CA HIS A 1 -7.86 8.69 -9.20
C HIS A 1 -7.29 7.62 -8.27
N THR A 2 -6.94 7.92 -7.01
CA THR A 2 -6.19 6.99 -6.13
C THR A 2 -7.11 6.03 -5.40
N PHE A 3 -6.77 4.75 -5.46
CA PHE A 3 -7.34 3.72 -4.60
C PHE A 3 -6.45 3.59 -3.36
N GLY A 4 -6.98 3.96 -2.19
CA GLY A 4 -6.28 3.91 -0.91
C GLY A 4 -6.59 5.10 -0.02
N PHE A 5 -6.59 4.89 1.30
CA PHE A 5 -6.82 5.92 2.31
C PHE A 5 -5.57 6.82 2.45
N THR A 6 -5.22 7.55 1.37
CA THR A 6 -4.03 8.42 1.24
C THR A 6 -4.16 9.74 2.01
N LEU A 7 -5.17 9.86 2.89
CA LEU A 7 -5.52 11.08 3.61
C LEU A 7 -4.27 11.81 4.11
N ARG A 8 -4.00 12.97 3.49
CA ARG A 8 -2.95 13.95 3.79
C ARG A 8 -1.56 13.73 3.17
N ASP A 9 -1.36 12.69 2.36
CA ASP A 9 -0.09 12.45 1.65
C ASP A 9 -0.14 12.77 0.14
N GLU A 10 -1.25 13.34 -0.34
CA GLU A 10 -1.44 13.71 -1.74
C GLU A 10 -1.72 15.22 -1.89
N ALA A 11 -0.94 15.89 -2.74
CA ALA A 11 -1.10 17.33 -3.00
C ALA A 11 -2.24 17.62 -4.00
N VAL A 12 -2.43 16.75 -5.00
CA VAL A 12 -3.44 16.92 -6.06
C VAL A 12 -4.24 15.62 -6.23
N PRO A 13 -5.44 15.50 -5.63
CA PRO A 13 -6.22 14.25 -5.58
C PRO A 13 -6.69 13.72 -6.93
N THR A 14 -6.75 14.57 -7.96
CA THR A 14 -7.30 14.23 -9.28
C THR A 14 -6.25 13.76 -10.28
N SER A 15 -5.00 14.23 -10.18
CA SER A 15 -3.90 13.83 -11.08
C SER A 15 -3.47 12.39 -10.81
N LYS A 16 -3.03 11.61 -11.81
CA LYS A 16 -2.46 10.28 -11.56
C LYS A 16 -0.99 10.26 -11.14
N GLU A 17 -0.30 11.38 -11.30
CA GLU A 17 1.14 11.48 -11.03
C GLU A 17 1.49 11.06 -9.60
N GLY A 18 2.49 10.19 -9.45
CA GLY A 18 2.97 9.73 -8.15
C GLY A 18 2.08 8.68 -7.44
N LYS A 19 0.91 8.34 -7.97
CA LYS A 19 -0.06 7.43 -7.29
C LYS A 19 0.42 6.00 -7.15
N VAL A 20 1.18 5.50 -8.11
CA VAL A 20 1.75 4.15 -8.06
C VAL A 20 2.72 4.05 -6.88
N GLU A 21 3.65 5.00 -6.76
CA GLU A 21 4.63 5.02 -5.67
C GLU A 21 3.97 5.28 -4.31
N LEU A 22 2.95 6.15 -4.28
CA LEU A 22 2.15 6.37 -3.08
C LEU A 22 1.42 5.09 -2.64
N SER A 23 0.83 4.36 -3.58
CA SER A 23 0.18 3.08 -3.32
C SER A 23 1.16 2.05 -2.75
N LYS A 24 2.36 1.91 -3.33
CA LYS A 24 3.42 1.03 -2.80
C LYS A 24 3.80 1.38 -1.37
N LYS A 25 4.04 2.68 -1.10
CA LYS A 25 4.36 3.19 0.24
C LYS A 25 3.27 2.79 1.25
N PHE A 26 2.00 2.98 0.91
CA PHE A 26 0.90 2.63 1.82
C PHE A 26 0.71 1.13 2.02
N GLN A 27 0.99 0.31 1.00
CA GLN A 27 0.96 -1.15 1.15
C GLN A 27 2.04 -1.63 2.13
N VAL A 28 3.25 -1.06 2.06
CA VAL A 28 4.32 -1.33 3.03
C VAL A 28 3.92 -0.88 4.44
N ILE A 29 3.42 0.35 4.59
CA ILE A 29 2.98 0.88 5.90
C ILE A 29 1.82 0.05 6.49
N GLY A 30 0.85 -0.37 5.67
CA GLY A 30 -0.23 -1.24 6.12
C GLY A 30 0.31 -2.58 6.62
N SER A 31 1.19 -3.20 5.83
CA SER A 31 1.82 -4.48 6.16
C SER A 31 2.66 -4.42 7.44
N ARG A 32 3.30 -3.28 7.74
CA ARG A 32 3.95 -3.05 9.04
C ARG A 32 2.98 -3.23 10.20
N MET A 33 1.77 -2.66 10.10
CA MET A 33 0.76 -2.72 11.18
C MET A 33 0.21 -4.13 11.33
N ASP A 34 -0.08 -4.80 10.20
CA ASP A 34 -0.60 -6.16 10.18
C ASP A 34 0.42 -7.16 10.76
N ALA A 35 1.71 -7.03 10.42
CA ALA A 35 2.78 -7.91 10.90
C ALA A 35 2.98 -7.86 12.42
N ILE A 36 2.77 -6.70 13.05
CA ILE A 36 2.87 -6.53 14.51
C ILE A 36 1.53 -6.72 15.23
N GLY A 37 0.44 -6.95 14.49
CA GLY A 37 -0.92 -7.10 15.03
C GLY A 37 -1.50 -5.82 15.63
N MET A 38 -1.06 -4.65 15.18
CA MET A 38 -1.54 -3.35 15.67
C MET A 38 -2.67 -2.81 14.80
N CYS A 39 -3.58 -2.04 15.41
CA CYS A 39 -4.59 -1.31 14.65
C CYS A 39 -3.92 -0.36 13.65
N ASN A 40 -4.37 -0.38 12.39
CA ASN A 40 -3.86 0.47 11.33
C ASN A 40 -3.94 1.98 11.65
N PHE A 41 -4.79 2.42 12.58
CA PHE A 41 -4.83 3.82 13.04
C PHE A 41 -3.59 4.25 13.85
N VAL A 42 -2.82 3.30 14.40
CA VAL A 42 -1.57 3.59 15.13
C VAL A 42 -0.55 4.28 14.22
N ARG A 43 -0.58 4.02 12.90
CA ARG A 43 0.31 4.67 11.91
C ARG A 43 0.28 6.20 11.98
N TYR A 44 -0.83 6.81 12.41
CA TYR A 44 -0.94 8.27 12.54
C TYR A 44 -0.18 8.85 13.73
N SER A 45 0.11 8.02 14.74
CA SER A 45 0.90 8.39 15.91
C SER A 45 2.39 8.25 15.68
N VAL A 46 2.81 7.31 14.82
CA VAL A 46 4.22 7.08 14.49
C VAL A 46 4.68 7.78 13.22
N GLN A 47 3.80 7.96 12.23
CA GLN A 47 4.08 8.64 10.95
C GLN A 47 5.41 8.20 10.31
N ASN A 48 6.46 9.01 10.46
CA ASN A 48 7.80 8.81 9.90
C ASN A 48 8.82 8.25 10.91
N ASP A 49 8.39 7.91 12.12
CA ASP A 49 9.23 7.37 13.18
C ASP A 49 8.60 6.10 13.78
N MET A 50 9.05 4.95 13.29
CA MET A 50 8.61 3.64 13.77
C MET A 50 9.24 3.23 15.11
N THR A 51 10.22 3.99 15.62
CA THR A 51 10.99 3.64 16.83
C THR A 51 10.09 3.21 18.00
N PRO A 52 8.98 3.90 18.32
CA PRO A 52 8.13 3.48 19.44
C PRO A 52 7.55 2.07 19.29
N LEU A 53 7.26 1.62 18.07
CA LEU A 53 6.73 0.28 17.81
C LEU A 53 7.84 -0.77 17.80
N LEU A 54 9.02 -0.43 17.26
CA LEU A 54 10.19 -1.30 17.29
C LEU A 54 10.68 -1.53 18.74
N ASP A 55 10.63 -0.50 19.57
CA ASP A 55 10.92 -0.60 21.01
C ASP A 55 9.93 -1.53 21.73
N LEU A 56 8.64 -1.55 21.33
CA LEU A 56 7.67 -2.50 21.87
C LEU A 56 7.98 -3.94 21.46
N ILE A 57 8.41 -4.17 20.22
CA ILE A 57 8.87 -5.51 19.77
C ILE A 57 10.06 -5.96 20.61
N LYS A 58 11.06 -5.08 20.80
CA LYS A 58 12.23 -5.35 21.63
C LYS A 58 11.84 -5.64 23.08
N ALA A 59 10.95 -4.84 23.66
CA ALA A 59 10.51 -5.03 25.04
C ALA A 59 9.71 -6.33 25.24
N HIS A 60 8.91 -6.74 24.26
CA HIS A 60 8.04 -7.91 24.39
C HIS A 60 8.75 -9.22 24.04
N TYR A 61 9.59 -9.23 22.99
CA TYR A 61 10.19 -10.42 22.43
C TYR A 61 11.72 -10.49 22.59
N GLY A 62 12.37 -9.43 23.06
CA GLY A 62 13.84 -9.35 23.13
C GLY A 62 14.52 -9.25 21.76
N ALA A 63 13.75 -9.03 20.68
CA ALA A 63 14.26 -8.93 19.32
C ALA A 63 14.58 -7.48 18.97
N GLU A 64 15.82 -7.21 18.55
CA GLU A 64 16.21 -5.92 17.99
C GLU A 64 16.11 -5.99 16.47
N ILE A 65 15.37 -5.06 15.89
CA ILE A 65 15.20 -4.95 14.44
C ILE A 65 15.18 -3.46 14.06
N SER A 66 15.94 -3.09 13.04
CA SER A 66 15.92 -1.74 12.49
C SER A 66 14.69 -1.51 11.61
N GLU A 67 14.35 -0.24 11.34
CA GLU A 67 13.24 0.07 10.43
C GLU A 67 13.48 -0.48 9.01
N VAL A 68 14.73 -0.46 8.54
CA VAL A 68 15.10 -0.98 7.21
C VAL A 68 14.90 -2.50 7.14
N GLU A 69 15.39 -3.23 8.15
CA GLU A 69 15.19 -4.68 8.23
C GLU A 69 13.71 -5.03 8.32
N PHE A 70 12.94 -4.25 9.10
CA PHE A 70 11.51 -4.47 9.22
C PHE A 70 10.78 -4.20 7.90
N ASP A 71 11.19 -3.17 7.15
CA ASP A 71 10.69 -2.91 5.80
C ASP A 71 10.97 -4.04 4.82
N ASP A 72 12.18 -4.60 4.86
CA ASP A 72 12.55 -5.70 3.99
C ASP A 72 11.72 -6.96 4.29
N ILE A 73 11.44 -7.24 5.58
CA ILE A 73 10.55 -8.32 5.99
C ILE A 73 9.14 -8.13 5.43
N VAL A 74 8.54 -6.95 5.61
CA VAL A 74 7.15 -6.74 5.16
C VAL A 74 7.03 -6.69 3.64
N LYS A 75 8.03 -6.17 2.93
CA LYS A 75 8.09 -6.24 1.46
C LYS A 75 8.16 -7.69 0.99
N GLU A 76 8.93 -8.52 1.68
CA GLU A 76 9.00 -9.94 1.36
C GLU A 76 7.65 -10.64 1.61
N THR A 77 6.97 -10.33 2.71
CA THR A 77 5.60 -10.79 2.95
C THR A 77 4.67 -10.42 1.79
N LEU A 78 4.69 -9.17 1.32
CA LEU A 78 3.88 -8.72 0.17
C LEU A 78 4.20 -9.50 -1.12
N ARG A 79 5.48 -9.80 -1.37
CA ARG A 79 5.89 -10.63 -2.53
C ARG A 79 5.37 -12.06 -2.39
N ILE A 80 5.43 -12.64 -1.21
CA ILE A 80 4.91 -13.99 -0.93
C ILE A 80 3.39 -14.02 -1.10
N GLU A 81 2.65 -13.04 -0.59
CA GLU A 81 1.20 -12.92 -0.78
C GLU A 81 0.83 -12.80 -2.25
N HIS A 82 1.58 -12.00 -3.01
CA HIS A 82 1.35 -11.85 -4.45
C HIS A 82 1.65 -13.14 -5.22
N GLN A 83 2.72 -13.86 -4.85
CA GLN A 83 3.04 -15.16 -5.43
C GLN A 83 1.95 -16.19 -5.11
N PHE A 84 1.48 -16.24 -3.87
CA PHE A 84 0.39 -17.12 -3.46
C PHE A 84 -0.87 -16.88 -4.30
N ASN A 85 -1.24 -15.61 -4.52
CA ASN A 85 -2.37 -15.25 -5.38
C ASN A 85 -2.16 -15.69 -6.83
N THR A 86 -0.95 -15.52 -7.35
CA THR A 86 -0.57 -15.94 -8.70
C THR A 86 -0.69 -17.46 -8.85
N ASP A 87 -0.19 -18.22 -7.88
CA ASP A 87 -0.26 -19.68 -7.84
C ASP A 87 -1.70 -20.19 -7.72
N ALA A 88 -2.58 -19.41 -7.08
CA ALA A 88 -4.02 -19.67 -7.02
C ALA A 88 -4.77 -19.31 -8.32
N GLY A 89 -4.08 -18.75 -9.32
CA GLY A 89 -4.64 -18.41 -10.62
C GLY A 89 -5.15 -16.97 -10.77
N ILE A 90 -4.89 -16.08 -9.81
CA ILE A 90 -5.17 -14.65 -9.94
C ILE A 90 -4.12 -14.05 -10.88
N SER A 91 -4.56 -13.52 -12.02
CA SER A 91 -3.72 -12.94 -13.06
C SER A 91 -3.64 -11.42 -12.96
N HIS A 92 -2.74 -10.81 -13.72
CA HIS A 92 -2.65 -9.34 -13.80
C HIS A 92 -3.96 -8.68 -14.27
N HIS A 93 -4.76 -9.39 -15.07
CA HIS A 93 -6.07 -8.92 -15.53
C HIS A 93 -7.13 -8.84 -14.43
N ASP A 94 -6.92 -9.52 -13.29
CA ASP A 94 -7.86 -9.52 -12.17
C ASP A 94 -7.66 -8.33 -11.22
N TYR A 95 -6.58 -7.57 -11.39
CA TYR A 95 -6.27 -6.37 -10.60
C TYR A 95 -6.69 -5.06 -11.28
N ARG A 96 -7.49 -5.13 -12.34
CA ARG A 96 -8.07 -3.97 -13.00
C ARG A 96 -9.26 -3.41 -12.20
N PHE A 97 -9.55 -2.12 -12.37
CA PHE A 97 -10.77 -1.56 -11.82
C PHE A 97 -11.99 -2.05 -12.60
N ALA A 98 -13.18 -1.94 -11.98
CA ALA A 98 -14.42 -2.18 -12.71
C ALA A 98 -14.54 -1.22 -13.89
N GLU A 99 -15.11 -1.70 -15.00
CA GLU A 99 -15.22 -0.97 -16.28
C GLU A 99 -15.88 0.42 -16.12
N THR A 100 -16.87 0.53 -15.23
CA THR A 100 -17.57 1.78 -14.93
C THR A 100 -16.63 2.91 -14.48
N PHE A 101 -15.52 2.61 -13.82
CA PHE A 101 -14.52 3.63 -13.43
C PHE A 101 -13.82 4.27 -14.64
N TYR A 102 -13.70 3.54 -15.75
CA TYR A 102 -13.07 4.00 -16.98
C TYR A 102 -14.08 4.65 -17.95
N GLU A 103 -15.35 4.27 -17.86
CA GLU A 103 -16.40 4.75 -18.77
C GLU A 103 -17.15 5.97 -18.23
N GLU A 104 -17.42 6.02 -16.92
CA GLU A 104 -18.23 7.04 -16.29
C GLU A 104 -17.35 8.11 -15.65
N ALA A 105 -17.62 9.38 -15.98
CA ALA A 105 -16.96 10.50 -15.34
C ALA A 105 -17.61 10.79 -13.98
N GLN A 106 -16.77 11.10 -12.99
CA GLN A 106 -17.23 11.55 -11.69
C GLN A 106 -17.98 12.90 -11.88
N PRO A 107 -19.25 13.04 -11.46
CA PRO A 107 -20.07 14.23 -11.70
C PRO A 107 -19.48 15.56 -11.21
N GLU A 108 -18.74 15.56 -10.11
CA GLU A 108 -18.20 16.78 -9.50
C GLU A 108 -16.85 17.20 -10.08
N THR A 109 -16.00 16.24 -10.44
CA THR A 109 -14.65 16.52 -10.96
C THR A 109 -14.55 16.40 -12.47
N GLY A 110 -15.49 15.71 -13.12
CA GLY A 110 -15.46 15.41 -14.56
C GLY A 110 -14.44 14.33 -14.95
N GLU A 111 -13.75 13.77 -13.97
CA GLU A 111 -12.61 12.89 -14.19
C GLU A 111 -13.03 11.42 -14.33
N LYS A 112 -12.25 10.65 -15.08
CA LYS A 112 -12.37 9.19 -15.19
C LYS A 112 -11.14 8.51 -14.61
N MET A 113 -11.23 7.22 -14.35
CA MET A 113 -10.04 6.43 -14.02
C MET A 113 -9.11 6.36 -15.22
N ASP A 114 -7.84 6.64 -14.98
CA ASP A 114 -6.78 6.78 -15.98
C ASP A 114 -5.52 5.96 -15.64
N ILE A 115 -5.63 5.09 -14.63
CA ILE A 115 -4.62 4.11 -14.25
C ILE A 115 -4.69 2.91 -15.20
N THR A 116 -3.61 2.65 -15.91
CA THR A 116 -3.51 1.52 -16.86
C THR A 116 -3.26 0.19 -16.14
N ASP A 117 -3.42 -0.92 -16.87
CA ASP A 117 -3.10 -2.25 -16.37
C ASP A 117 -1.61 -2.37 -16.02
N GLU A 118 -0.73 -1.72 -16.80
CA GLU A 118 0.71 -1.66 -16.50
C GLU A 118 0.99 -0.85 -15.22
N GLU A 119 0.33 0.29 -15.03
CA GLU A 119 0.46 1.10 -13.80
C GLU A 119 -0.06 0.34 -12.59
N SER A 120 -1.17 -0.39 -12.74
CA SER A 120 -1.67 -1.32 -11.72
C SER A 120 -0.62 -2.39 -11.40
N LEU A 121 -0.01 -3.02 -12.42
CA LEU A 121 1.03 -4.04 -12.23
C LEU A 121 2.25 -3.49 -11.49
N LEU A 122 2.71 -2.29 -11.86
CA LEU A 122 3.82 -1.63 -11.19
C LEU A 122 3.53 -1.41 -9.71
N ALA A 123 2.29 -1.13 -9.30
CA ALA A 123 1.91 -0.90 -7.90
C ALA A 123 2.06 -2.13 -6.98
N ARG A 124 2.33 -3.32 -7.54
CA ARG A 124 2.56 -4.59 -6.82
C ARG A 124 4.00 -5.11 -6.97
N GLN A 125 4.92 -4.21 -7.29
CA GLN A 125 6.35 -4.49 -7.39
C GLN A 125 7.07 -3.69 -6.30
N TRP A 126 7.39 -4.36 -5.19
CA TRP A 126 8.08 -3.81 -4.02
C TRP A 126 9.52 -4.28 -3.92
#